data_AF-A0A2D7V807-F1
#
_entry.id   AF-A0A2D7V807-F1
#
_cell.length_a   1.000
_cell.length_b   1.000
_cell.length_c   1.000
_cell.angle_alpha   90.00
_cell.angle_beta   90.00
_cell.angle_gamma   90.00
#
_symmetry.space_group_name_H-M   'P 1'
#
loop_
_entity.id
_entity.type
_entity.pdbx_description
1 polymer ?
#
loop_
_entity_poly.entity_id
_entity_poly.type
_entity_poly.pdbx_seq_one_letter_code
_entity_poly.pdbx_strand_id
1 'polypeptide(L)'
;MICKSNFNRMIALPRNIVRFLWFVFALGQVPVWSEDNASELLNPFEQAELIHLLNLDFRSLSQVQVRGVLGYDQQYWRNPASVHVIEPEDVTQFGYANTVEALRGVPGMHVSRGLAYDNFASMRNFSGFSTQKFLGKIGGREVSQLMLGSANYSVDDYPIAVIDRIEVIRGPGASIWGTNAVNGVINLVTKHSGDTQGDSVRLLVEKSGTFMGDYVHGGQISEDSFYRVWVRNQEYAEGTLDSGLPARDDGYLRKFGFRYDKELGSDLNLFISAGAATRRLEHVLDLSSRLRYNVEELPPILSGTGFPLQSAVLQATIDNLK
;
A
#
# COMPACT_ATOMS: atom_id res chain seq x y z
N MET A 1 24.07 -36.91 -26.19
CA MET A 1 25.37 -37.37 -25.67
C MET A 1 25.78 -36.43 -24.55
N ILE A 2 25.28 -36.64 -23.32
CA ILE A 2 25.66 -35.87 -22.13
C ILE A 2 25.85 -36.86 -20.98
N CYS A 3 26.91 -36.59 -20.23
CA CYS A 3 27.74 -37.49 -19.45
C CYS A 3 27.13 -37.88 -18.10
N LYS A 4 27.32 -39.15 -17.71
CA LYS A 4 27.12 -39.67 -16.34
C LYS A 4 28.35 -39.34 -15.48
N SER A 5 28.12 -38.81 -14.28
CA SER A 5 29.11 -38.76 -13.18
C SER A 5 28.34 -38.76 -11.85
N ASN A 6 28.12 -39.94 -11.26
CA ASN A 6 28.83 -40.46 -10.08
C ASN A 6 28.69 -39.62 -8.81
N PHE A 7 27.73 -39.99 -7.96
CA PHE A 7 27.83 -39.80 -6.52
C PHE A 7 27.39 -41.08 -5.82
N ASN A 8 28.36 -41.84 -5.32
CA ASN A 8 28.15 -43.06 -4.56
C ASN A 8 29.06 -42.98 -3.33
N ARG A 9 28.49 -42.70 -2.16
CA ARG A 9 29.05 -42.99 -0.83
C ARG A 9 27.92 -42.96 0.20
N MET A 10 27.36 -44.14 0.46
CA MET A 10 26.40 -44.39 1.53
C MET A 10 27.12 -44.46 2.88
N ILE A 11 26.61 -43.70 3.85
CA ILE A 11 26.86 -43.90 5.29
C ILE A 11 25.79 -44.88 5.78
N ALA A 12 26.22 -45.97 6.40
CA ALA A 12 25.34 -47.02 6.93
C ALA A 12 24.66 -46.56 8.24
N LEU A 13 23.32 -46.66 8.30
CA LEU A 13 22.52 -46.47 9.50
C LEU A 13 21.74 -47.77 9.85
N PRO A 14 21.49 -48.05 11.14
CA PRO A 14 21.14 -49.38 11.62
C PRO A 14 19.69 -49.82 11.32
N ARG A 15 19.55 -51.15 11.14
CA ARG A 15 18.31 -51.92 10.95
C ARG A 15 17.34 -51.71 12.12
N ASN A 16 16.51 -50.66 12.09
CA ASN A 16 15.20 -50.60 12.75
C ASN A 16 14.30 -49.43 12.28
N ILE A 17 14.73 -48.61 11.30
CA ILE A 17 13.94 -47.50 10.71
C ILE A 17 13.55 -47.82 9.25
N VAL A 18 13.25 -49.08 8.93
CA VAL A 18 12.87 -49.50 7.55
C VAL A 18 11.42 -50.01 7.47
N ARG A 19 10.68 -50.04 8.59
CA ARG A 19 9.28 -50.52 8.60
C ARG A 19 8.21 -49.42 8.66
N PHE A 20 8.56 -48.14 8.79
CA PHE A 20 7.57 -47.06 8.81
C PHE A 20 7.50 -46.23 7.50
N LEU A 21 8.40 -46.49 6.55
CA LEU A 21 8.51 -45.75 5.28
C LEU A 21 8.00 -46.52 4.04
N TRP A 22 7.26 -47.61 4.24
CA TRP A 22 6.67 -48.43 3.16
C TRP A 22 5.13 -48.42 3.11
N PHE A 23 4.47 -47.59 3.92
CA PHE A 23 2.99 -47.54 3.97
C PHE A 23 2.35 -46.36 3.19
N VAL A 24 3.15 -45.51 2.51
CA VAL A 24 2.62 -44.40 1.69
C VAL A 24 2.93 -44.57 0.19
N PHE A 25 3.65 -45.62 -0.21
CA PHE A 25 4.09 -45.83 -1.60
C PHE A 25 3.46 -47.05 -2.30
N ALA A 26 2.21 -47.38 -1.95
CA ALA A 26 1.44 -48.41 -2.64
C ALA A 26 -0.03 -47.97 -2.74
N LEU A 27 -0.32 -47.10 -3.72
CA LEU A 27 -1.62 -46.92 -4.40
C LEU A 27 -1.70 -45.66 -5.32
N GLY A 28 -0.59 -45.00 -5.65
CA GLY A 28 -0.59 -43.89 -6.62
C GLY A 28 -0.19 -44.37 -8.01
N GLN A 29 -1.15 -44.83 -8.83
CA GLN A 29 -0.93 -44.83 -10.28
C GLN A 29 -0.71 -43.38 -10.71
N VAL A 30 0.46 -43.06 -11.25
CA VAL A 30 0.69 -41.79 -11.94
C VAL A 30 -0.17 -41.84 -13.20
N PRO A 31 -1.22 -41.03 -13.35
CA PRO A 31 -1.96 -41.01 -14.60
C PRO A 31 -1.02 -40.45 -15.67
N VAL A 32 -0.77 -41.28 -16.68
CA VAL A 32 -0.26 -40.87 -17.97
C VAL A 32 -1.17 -39.74 -18.46
N TRP A 33 -0.58 -38.59 -18.80
CA TRP A 33 -1.32 -37.46 -19.36
C TRP A 33 -1.93 -37.91 -20.69
N SER A 34 -3.25 -38.09 -20.68
CA SER A 34 -4.08 -38.26 -21.86
C SER A 34 -4.30 -36.88 -22.48
N GLU A 35 -3.79 -36.66 -23.69
CA GLU A 35 -4.25 -35.59 -24.56
C GLU A 35 -5.68 -35.92 -24.98
N ASP A 36 -6.68 -35.62 -24.15
CA ASP A 36 -8.10 -35.56 -24.51
C ASP A 36 -8.86 -34.97 -23.33
N ASN A 37 -9.08 -33.64 -23.35
CA ASN A 37 -10.21 -32.92 -22.73
C ASN A 37 -9.98 -31.40 -22.85
N ALA A 38 -10.21 -30.86 -24.05
CA ALA A 38 -10.29 -29.42 -24.30
C ALA A 38 -11.64 -28.82 -23.82
N SER A 39 -12.14 -29.24 -22.65
CA SER A 39 -13.48 -28.88 -22.16
C SER A 39 -13.57 -28.54 -20.67
N GLU A 40 -12.47 -28.40 -19.94
CA GLU A 40 -12.44 -27.64 -18.67
C GLU A 40 -11.86 -26.25 -18.94
N LEU A 41 -12.62 -25.42 -19.64
CA LEU A 41 -12.08 -24.20 -20.24
C LEU A 41 -11.74 -23.08 -19.25
N LEU A 42 -12.08 -23.18 -17.96
CA LEU A 42 -11.75 -22.19 -16.94
C LEU A 42 -11.72 -22.82 -15.53
N ASN A 43 -10.73 -22.48 -14.71
CA ASN A 43 -10.69 -22.78 -13.27
C ASN A 43 -11.89 -22.13 -12.55
N PRO A 44 -12.42 -22.69 -11.45
CA PRO A 44 -13.43 -22.04 -10.59
C PRO A 44 -13.24 -20.53 -10.34
N PHE A 45 -12.00 -20.06 -10.15
CA PHE A 45 -11.71 -18.63 -10.03
C PHE A 45 -12.00 -17.87 -11.33
N GLU A 46 -11.52 -18.39 -12.46
CA GLU A 46 -11.70 -17.79 -13.78
C GLU A 46 -13.17 -17.82 -14.22
N GLN A 47 -13.94 -18.84 -13.81
CA GLN A 47 -15.38 -18.90 -14.03
C GLN A 47 -16.12 -17.83 -13.21
N ALA A 48 -15.77 -17.64 -11.94
CA ALA A 48 -16.35 -16.60 -11.10
C ALA A 48 -16.03 -15.20 -11.65
N GLU A 49 -14.80 -14.99 -12.11
CA GLU A 49 -14.37 -13.74 -12.73
C GLU A 49 -15.10 -13.49 -14.05
N LEU A 50 -15.22 -14.50 -14.92
CA LEU A 50 -15.96 -14.37 -16.17
C LEU A 50 -17.45 -14.05 -15.91
N ILE A 51 -18.08 -14.71 -14.95
CA ILE A 51 -19.47 -14.44 -14.58
C ILE A 51 -19.61 -13.03 -14.02
N HIS A 52 -18.66 -12.56 -13.22
CA HIS A 52 -18.64 -11.19 -12.72
C HIS A 52 -18.55 -10.18 -13.89
N LEU A 53 -17.57 -10.36 -14.79
CA LEU A 53 -17.37 -9.50 -15.96
C LEU A 53 -18.57 -9.48 -16.90
N LEU A 54 -19.23 -10.62 -17.11
CA LEU A 54 -20.43 -10.72 -17.96
C LEU A 54 -21.67 -10.07 -17.34
N ASN A 55 -21.71 -9.97 -16.00
CA ASN A 55 -22.80 -9.34 -15.27
C ASN A 55 -22.59 -7.84 -15.03
N LEU A 56 -21.42 -7.29 -15.34
CA LEU A 56 -21.18 -5.85 -15.26
C LEU A 56 -21.97 -5.13 -16.36
N ASP A 57 -22.98 -4.34 -15.97
CA ASP A 57 -23.62 -3.40 -16.88
C ASP A 57 -22.62 -2.30 -17.25
N PHE A 58 -22.34 -2.09 -18.53
CA PHE A 58 -21.47 -1.00 -19.01
C PHE A 58 -21.88 0.37 -18.44
N ARG A 59 -23.16 0.58 -18.10
CA ARG A 59 -23.63 1.82 -17.48
C ARG A 59 -23.14 1.99 -16.04
N SER A 60 -22.80 0.93 -15.31
CA SER A 60 -22.32 1.04 -13.92
C SER A 60 -21.00 1.82 -13.85
N LEU A 61 -20.07 1.57 -14.79
CA LEU A 61 -18.79 2.30 -14.92
C LEU A 61 -18.99 3.80 -15.13
N SER A 62 -20.09 4.15 -15.80
CA SER A 62 -20.42 5.53 -16.05
C SER A 62 -20.97 6.19 -14.76
N GLN A 63 -21.75 5.47 -13.95
CA GLN A 63 -22.52 6.02 -12.84
C GLN A 63 -21.71 6.25 -11.55
N VAL A 64 -20.40 5.98 -11.56
CA VAL A 64 -19.52 6.24 -10.42
C VAL A 64 -19.61 7.71 -10.02
N GLN A 65 -20.05 7.94 -8.79
CA GLN A 65 -20.22 9.28 -8.25
C GLN A 65 -18.90 9.81 -7.70
N VAL A 66 -18.59 11.05 -8.05
CA VAL A 66 -17.40 11.77 -7.62
C VAL A 66 -17.83 13.06 -6.93
N ARG A 67 -17.38 13.26 -5.70
CA ARG A 67 -17.67 14.49 -4.92
C ARG A 67 -16.51 15.46 -4.85
N GLY A 68 -15.28 14.93 -4.85
CA GLY A 68 -14.07 15.66 -4.49
C GLY A 68 -13.78 16.89 -5.35
N VAL A 69 -14.29 16.94 -6.59
CA VAL A 69 -13.94 18.03 -7.50
C VAL A 69 -14.71 19.32 -7.20
N LEU A 70 -16.03 19.26 -7.15
CA LEU A 70 -16.86 20.47 -6.97
C LEU A 70 -17.51 20.57 -5.59
N GLY A 71 -17.29 19.59 -4.71
CA GLY A 71 -17.84 19.55 -3.35
C GLY A 71 -19.24 18.95 -3.25
N TYR A 72 -19.85 18.59 -4.38
CA TYR A 72 -21.14 17.91 -4.48
C TYR A 72 -21.03 16.73 -5.44
N ASP A 73 -21.94 15.76 -5.31
CA ASP A 73 -21.88 14.51 -6.07
C ASP A 73 -22.19 14.76 -7.55
N GLN A 74 -21.28 14.30 -8.41
CA GLN A 74 -21.44 14.31 -9.85
C GLN A 74 -20.98 13.00 -10.47
N GLN A 75 -21.62 12.62 -11.57
CA GLN A 75 -21.17 11.50 -12.40
C GLN A 75 -19.76 11.77 -12.94
N TYR A 76 -18.91 10.74 -12.92
CA TYR A 76 -17.53 10.77 -13.37
C TYR A 76 -17.33 11.53 -14.70
N TRP A 77 -18.17 11.26 -15.71
CA TRP A 77 -18.01 11.84 -17.05
C TRP A 77 -18.40 13.32 -17.18
N ARG A 78 -19.12 13.88 -16.19
CA ARG A 78 -19.50 15.31 -16.17
C ARG A 78 -18.42 16.18 -15.51
N ASN A 79 -17.40 15.53 -14.96
CA ASN A 79 -16.39 16.18 -14.17
C ASN A 79 -15.37 16.90 -15.09
N PRO A 80 -15.11 18.21 -14.87
CA PRO A 80 -14.13 18.95 -15.67
C PRO A 80 -12.67 18.58 -15.36
N ALA A 81 -12.41 17.84 -14.26
CA ALA A 81 -11.08 17.39 -13.89
C ALA A 81 -10.86 15.91 -14.21
N SER A 82 -9.60 15.54 -14.45
CA SER A 82 -9.20 14.14 -14.63
C SER A 82 -9.20 13.43 -13.27
N VAL A 83 -10.26 12.71 -12.98
CA VAL A 83 -10.40 11.92 -11.74
C VAL A 83 -10.08 10.44 -11.99
N HIS A 84 -9.59 9.77 -10.97
CA HIS A 84 -9.56 8.31 -10.88
C HIS A 84 -10.20 7.92 -9.56
N VAL A 85 -11.06 6.91 -9.57
CA VAL A 85 -11.75 6.41 -8.37
C VAL A 85 -11.22 5.02 -8.11
N ILE A 86 -10.82 4.76 -6.87
CA ILE A 86 -10.43 3.44 -6.38
C ILE A 86 -11.52 2.99 -5.41
N GLU A 87 -12.13 1.85 -5.68
CA GLU A 87 -13.12 1.24 -4.82
C GLU A 87 -12.43 0.32 -3.78
N PRO A 88 -13.05 0.08 -2.60
CA PRO A 88 -12.54 -0.84 -1.59
C PRO A 88 -12.27 -2.24 -2.15
N GLU A 89 -13.08 -2.67 -3.11
CA GLU A 89 -12.98 -3.94 -3.81
C GLU A 89 -11.68 -4.01 -4.62
N ASP A 90 -11.29 -2.94 -5.32
CA ASP A 90 -10.00 -2.86 -6.04
C ASP A 90 -8.83 -3.13 -5.08
N VAL A 91 -8.87 -2.56 -3.87
CA VAL A 91 -7.82 -2.73 -2.86
C VAL A 91 -7.64 -4.21 -2.50
N THR A 92 -8.74 -4.94 -2.39
CA THR A 92 -8.73 -6.35 -2.05
C THR A 92 -8.36 -7.24 -3.24
N GLN A 93 -8.88 -6.95 -4.44
CA GLN A 93 -8.60 -7.69 -5.67
C GLN A 93 -7.14 -7.59 -6.10
N PHE A 94 -6.55 -6.40 -6.05
CA PHE A 94 -5.15 -6.18 -6.42
C PHE A 94 -4.17 -6.50 -5.28
N GLY A 95 -4.66 -6.90 -4.11
CA GLY A 95 -3.82 -7.29 -2.97
C GLY A 95 -3.04 -6.13 -2.36
N TYR A 96 -3.55 -4.89 -2.46
CA TYR A 96 -2.90 -3.73 -1.87
C TYR A 96 -3.03 -3.75 -0.34
N ALA A 97 -1.93 -3.45 0.37
CA ALA A 97 -1.96 -3.54 1.83
C ALA A 97 -2.81 -2.43 2.45
N ASN A 98 -2.70 -1.21 1.93
CA ASN A 98 -3.35 -0.01 2.44
C ASN A 98 -3.78 0.93 1.30
N THR A 99 -4.49 2.01 1.64
CA THR A 99 -4.99 2.99 0.66
C THR A 99 -3.87 3.64 -0.15
N VAL A 100 -2.71 3.85 0.45
CA VAL A 100 -1.56 4.49 -0.19
C VAL A 100 -0.97 3.59 -1.26
N GLU A 101 -0.88 2.29 -0.99
CA GLU A 101 -0.44 1.31 -1.98
C GLU A 101 -1.42 1.19 -3.14
N ALA A 102 -2.72 1.35 -2.86
CA ALA A 102 -3.74 1.35 -3.90
C ALA A 102 -3.57 2.48 -4.93
N LEU A 103 -2.91 3.57 -4.56
CA LEU A 103 -2.56 4.65 -5.50
C LEU A 103 -1.60 4.18 -6.62
N ARG A 104 -0.95 3.01 -6.48
CA ARG A 104 -0.17 2.40 -7.58
C ARG A 104 -1.04 1.99 -8.77
N GLY A 105 -2.32 1.73 -8.54
CA GLY A 105 -3.28 1.45 -9.61
C GLY A 105 -3.65 2.69 -10.44
N VAL A 106 -3.36 3.89 -9.94
CA VAL A 106 -3.73 5.14 -10.62
C VAL A 106 -2.74 5.44 -11.75
N PRO A 107 -3.21 5.63 -12.99
CA PRO A 107 -2.31 5.93 -14.10
C PRO A 107 -1.52 7.23 -13.90
N GLY A 108 -0.21 7.15 -14.05
CA GLY A 108 0.71 8.30 -13.91
C GLY A 108 1.12 8.61 -12.47
N MET A 109 0.65 7.84 -11.48
CA MET A 109 1.13 7.92 -10.11
C MET A 109 2.25 6.92 -9.86
N HIS A 110 3.15 7.29 -8.96
CA HIS A 110 4.22 6.44 -8.47
C HIS A 110 4.23 6.51 -6.94
N VAL A 111 4.14 5.33 -6.31
CA VAL A 111 4.16 5.18 -4.85
C VAL A 111 5.46 4.54 -4.42
N SER A 112 6.30 5.31 -3.74
CA SER A 112 7.55 4.83 -3.14
C SER A 112 7.40 4.71 -1.64
N ARG A 113 8.05 3.70 -1.06
CA ARG A 113 8.24 3.61 0.39
C ARG A 113 9.54 4.31 0.74
N GLY A 114 9.48 5.29 1.64
CA GLY A 114 10.65 6.00 2.16
C GLY A 114 11.10 5.43 3.51
N LEU A 115 11.76 6.27 4.30
CA LEU A 115 12.27 5.88 5.61
C LEU A 115 11.13 5.52 6.57
N ALA A 116 11.39 4.57 7.47
CA ALA A 116 10.51 4.24 8.59
C ALA A 116 9.07 3.90 8.18
N TYR A 117 8.91 3.10 7.12
CA TYR A 117 7.60 2.67 6.61
C TYR A 117 6.65 3.83 6.24
N ASP A 118 7.21 4.99 5.91
CA ASP A 118 6.43 6.10 5.38
C ASP A 118 6.25 5.95 3.86
N ASN A 119 5.02 6.12 3.38
CA ASN A 119 4.71 5.96 1.95
C ASN A 119 4.53 7.32 1.29
N PHE A 120 5.08 7.47 0.10
CA PHE A 120 5.09 8.72 -0.66
C PHE A 120 4.42 8.50 -2.00
N ALA A 121 3.36 9.26 -2.28
CA ALA A 121 2.75 9.34 -3.59
C ALA A 121 3.34 10.51 -4.39
N SER A 122 3.69 10.24 -5.65
CA SER A 122 4.24 11.21 -6.59
C SER A 122 3.59 11.06 -7.96
N MET A 123 3.63 12.11 -8.77
CA MET A 123 3.07 12.09 -10.13
C MET A 123 3.81 13.11 -11.00
N ARG A 124 3.90 12.82 -12.31
CA ARG A 124 4.50 13.74 -13.31
C ARG A 124 5.91 14.22 -12.92
N ASN A 125 6.72 13.33 -12.32
CA ASN A 125 8.08 13.62 -11.87
C ASN A 125 8.20 14.68 -10.75
N PHE A 126 7.09 15.05 -10.10
CA PHE A 126 7.11 15.83 -8.86
C PHE A 126 7.19 14.88 -7.67
N SER A 127 8.42 14.63 -7.21
CA SER A 127 8.73 13.75 -6.07
C SER A 127 9.74 14.40 -5.12
N GLY A 128 9.77 13.95 -3.86
CA GLY A 128 10.73 14.38 -2.84
C GLY A 128 10.10 14.54 -1.45
N PHE A 129 10.95 14.47 -0.42
CA PHE A 129 10.54 14.47 0.99
C PHE A 129 9.80 15.75 1.43
N SER A 130 10.17 16.91 0.85
CA SER A 130 9.56 18.23 1.11
C SER A 130 8.61 18.70 -0.02
N THR A 131 8.48 17.92 -1.09
CA THR A 131 7.81 18.32 -2.34
C THR A 131 6.52 17.55 -2.59
N GLN A 132 5.98 16.83 -1.61
CA GLN A 132 4.63 16.27 -1.71
C GLN A 132 3.62 17.41 -1.93
N LYS A 133 3.03 17.49 -3.14
CA LYS A 133 2.06 18.53 -3.54
C LYS A 133 0.65 17.99 -3.80
N PHE A 134 0.29 16.91 -3.13
CA PHE A 134 -1.09 16.45 -3.11
C PHE A 134 -1.76 16.98 -1.85
N LEU A 135 -2.94 17.56 -2.03
CA LEU A 135 -3.81 17.85 -0.90
C LEU A 135 -4.48 16.55 -0.48
N GLY A 136 -4.22 16.10 0.75
CA GLY A 136 -4.94 14.99 1.36
C GLY A 136 -6.25 15.47 1.96
N LYS A 137 -7.33 14.74 1.70
CA LYS A 137 -8.63 14.95 2.32
C LYS A 137 -9.18 13.64 2.87
N ILE A 138 -9.82 13.69 4.03
CA ILE A 138 -10.55 12.57 4.62
C ILE A 138 -11.92 13.06 5.04
N GLY A 139 -12.97 12.42 4.54
CA GLY A 139 -14.35 12.83 4.83
C GLY A 139 -14.61 14.31 4.48
N GLY A 140 -13.97 14.82 3.42
CA GLY A 140 -14.10 16.20 2.97
C GLY A 140 -13.24 17.22 3.71
N ARG A 141 -12.53 16.84 4.78
CA ARG A 141 -11.64 17.72 5.55
C ARG A 141 -10.20 17.54 5.12
N GLU A 142 -9.44 18.63 5.07
CA GLU A 142 -8.02 18.57 4.76
C GLU A 142 -7.23 17.92 5.91
N VAL A 143 -6.34 17.01 5.55
CA VAL A 143 -5.35 16.41 6.45
C VAL A 143 -3.97 16.74 5.92
N SER A 144 -3.21 17.44 6.73
CA SER A 144 -1.85 17.85 6.40
C SER A 144 -1.00 17.86 7.66
N GLN A 145 0.20 17.29 7.56
CA GLN A 145 1.24 17.45 8.56
C GLN A 145 1.76 18.88 8.57
N LEU A 146 1.89 19.47 9.77
CA LEU A 146 2.31 20.85 10.00
C LEU A 146 3.73 21.14 9.49
N MET A 147 4.63 20.16 9.58
CA MET A 147 6.05 20.34 9.26
C MET A 147 6.33 20.40 7.75
N LEU A 148 5.60 19.62 6.95
CA LEU A 148 5.88 19.43 5.52
C LEU A 148 4.73 19.90 4.62
N GLY A 149 3.60 20.34 5.18
CA GLY A 149 2.46 20.85 4.40
C GLY A 149 1.87 19.83 3.43
N SER A 150 1.92 18.55 3.77
CA SER A 150 1.52 17.42 2.92
C SER A 150 0.70 16.40 3.70
N ALA A 151 0.00 15.48 3.03
CA ALA A 151 -0.75 14.41 3.69
C ALA A 151 0.21 13.39 4.33
N ASN A 152 -0.06 12.93 5.56
CA ASN A 152 0.72 11.84 6.15
C ASN A 152 0.04 10.51 5.83
N TYR A 153 0.38 9.94 4.67
CA TYR A 153 -0.29 8.75 4.15
C TYR A 153 -0.21 7.53 5.09
N SER A 154 0.87 7.38 5.85
CA SER A 154 1.05 6.25 6.76
C SER A 154 0.31 6.41 8.09
N VAL A 155 0.05 7.64 8.54
CA VAL A 155 -0.71 7.91 9.78
C VAL A 155 -2.18 8.14 9.50
N ASP A 156 -2.54 8.75 8.37
CA ASP A 156 -3.90 9.18 8.05
C ASP A 156 -4.76 8.07 7.40
N ASP A 157 -4.24 6.84 7.28
CA ASP A 157 -4.95 5.72 6.64
C ASP A 157 -6.09 5.10 7.49
N TYR A 158 -7.12 4.56 6.85
CA TYR A 158 -8.30 3.95 7.51
C TYR A 158 -8.45 2.46 7.14
N PRO A 159 -9.18 1.66 7.94
CA PRO A 159 -9.60 0.32 7.54
C PRO A 159 -10.40 0.37 6.23
N ILE A 160 -10.10 -0.54 5.31
CA ILE A 160 -10.74 -0.60 3.98
C ILE A 160 -12.26 -0.75 4.08
N ALA A 161 -12.75 -1.50 5.07
CA ALA A 161 -14.19 -1.66 5.33
C ALA A 161 -14.92 -0.34 5.67
N VAL A 162 -14.19 0.68 6.12
CA VAL A 162 -14.73 2.01 6.48
C VAL A 162 -14.72 2.97 5.28
N ILE A 163 -13.91 2.66 4.28
CA ILE A 163 -13.69 3.52 3.12
C ILE A 163 -14.81 3.24 2.11
N ASP A 164 -15.41 4.30 1.60
CA ASP A 164 -16.39 4.22 0.53
C ASP A 164 -15.68 4.20 -0.83
N ARG A 165 -14.76 5.15 -1.03
CA ARG A 165 -13.88 5.23 -2.20
C ARG A 165 -12.70 6.16 -1.95
N ILE A 166 -11.67 6.00 -2.77
CA ILE A 166 -10.54 6.94 -2.86
C ILE A 166 -10.66 7.70 -4.18
N GLU A 167 -10.86 9.00 -4.11
CA GLU A 167 -10.91 9.86 -5.29
C GLU A 167 -9.56 10.54 -5.49
N VAL A 168 -8.91 10.29 -6.62
CA VAL A 168 -7.66 10.92 -7.02
C VAL A 168 -7.92 11.90 -8.15
N ILE A 169 -7.85 13.18 -7.84
CA ILE A 169 -7.98 14.27 -8.80
C ILE A 169 -6.59 14.62 -9.27
N ARG A 170 -6.31 14.42 -10.56
CA ARG A 170 -4.97 14.60 -11.14
C ARG A 170 -4.82 15.96 -11.79
N GLY A 171 -3.75 16.66 -11.44
CA GLY A 171 -3.35 17.94 -12.03
C GLY A 171 -3.53 19.13 -11.10
N PRO A 172 -3.10 20.33 -11.53
CA PRO A 172 -3.15 21.53 -10.71
C PRO A 172 -4.58 21.91 -10.35
N GLY A 173 -4.79 22.09 -9.05
CA GLY A 173 -6.09 22.29 -8.44
C GLY A 173 -6.15 23.42 -7.42
N ALA A 174 -5.08 24.20 -7.30
CA ALA A 174 -4.92 25.18 -6.24
C ALA A 174 -5.97 26.30 -6.27
N SER A 175 -6.59 26.58 -7.42
CA SER A 175 -7.68 27.56 -7.54
C SER A 175 -8.98 27.12 -6.86
N ILE A 176 -9.21 25.81 -6.72
CA ILE A 176 -10.41 25.24 -6.11
C ILE A 176 -10.12 24.74 -4.69
N TRP A 177 -8.98 24.07 -4.49
CA TRP A 177 -8.65 23.38 -3.23
C TRP A 177 -7.48 24.01 -2.45
N GLY A 178 -6.90 25.12 -2.91
CA GLY A 178 -5.87 25.86 -2.15
C GLY A 178 -4.44 25.34 -2.30
N THR A 179 -3.56 25.86 -1.44
CA THR A 179 -2.09 25.95 -1.64
C THR A 179 -1.35 24.60 -1.77
N ASN A 180 -1.97 23.48 -1.38
CA ASN A 180 -1.34 22.15 -1.40
C ASN A 180 -1.80 21.24 -2.54
N ALA A 181 -2.65 21.72 -3.45
CA ALA A 181 -3.18 20.95 -4.58
C ALA A 181 -2.42 21.18 -5.91
N VAL A 182 -1.09 21.23 -5.91
CA VAL A 182 -0.30 21.50 -7.13
C VAL A 182 -0.26 20.29 -8.06
N ASN A 183 -0.07 19.09 -7.50
CA ASN A 183 -0.14 17.84 -8.26
C ASN A 183 -1.57 17.31 -8.35
N GLY A 184 -2.42 17.67 -7.40
CA GLY A 184 -3.80 17.21 -7.35
C GLY A 184 -4.32 17.07 -5.93
N VAL A 185 -5.40 16.32 -5.80
CA VAL A 185 -6.07 16.04 -4.53
C VAL A 185 -6.30 14.54 -4.40
N ILE A 186 -6.02 14.00 -3.22
CA ILE A 186 -6.36 12.63 -2.86
C ILE A 186 -7.40 12.72 -1.75
N ASN A 187 -8.63 12.32 -2.05
CA ASN A 187 -9.77 12.42 -1.16
C ASN A 187 -10.26 11.03 -0.77
N LEU A 188 -10.08 10.67 0.49
CA LEU A 188 -10.61 9.46 1.09
C LEU A 188 -12.04 9.72 1.57
N VAL A 189 -13.01 9.15 0.88
CA VAL A 189 -14.42 9.21 1.27
C VAL A 189 -14.69 8.04 2.21
N THR A 190 -15.32 8.32 3.35
CA THR A 190 -15.66 7.28 4.34
C THR A 190 -17.15 7.00 4.31
N LYS A 191 -17.52 5.72 4.42
CA LYS A 191 -18.91 5.27 4.44
C LYS A 191 -19.68 5.88 5.61
N HIS A 192 -20.97 6.10 5.39
CA HIS A 192 -21.90 6.41 6.47
C HIS A 192 -21.88 5.28 7.50
N SER A 193 -22.08 5.58 8.80
CA SER A 193 -22.03 4.51 9.81
C SER A 193 -23.12 3.46 9.57
N GLY A 194 -24.27 3.85 9.02
CA GLY A 194 -25.36 2.95 8.62
C GLY A 194 -24.98 1.92 7.54
N ASP A 195 -23.95 2.17 6.74
CA ASP A 195 -23.48 1.25 5.68
C ASP A 195 -22.40 0.27 6.18
N THR A 196 -22.03 0.38 7.45
CA THR A 196 -20.92 -0.38 8.05
C THR A 196 -21.38 -1.17 9.28
N GLN A 197 -22.56 -1.77 9.20
CA GLN A 197 -23.16 -2.53 10.31
C GLN A 197 -22.54 -3.93 10.46
N GLY A 198 -22.49 -4.42 11.69
CA GLY A 198 -21.89 -5.71 12.03
C GLY A 198 -20.38 -5.65 12.18
N ASP A 199 -19.75 -6.82 12.08
CA ASP A 199 -18.31 -7.00 12.31
C ASP A 199 -17.55 -7.23 11.00
N SER A 200 -16.43 -6.52 10.85
CA SER A 200 -15.47 -6.75 9.78
C SER A 200 -14.07 -6.92 10.36
N VAL A 201 -13.43 -8.04 10.02
CA VAL A 201 -12.04 -8.35 10.38
C VAL A 201 -11.21 -8.43 9.10
N ARG A 202 -10.06 -7.76 9.08
CA ARG A 202 -9.07 -7.90 8.02
C ARG A 202 -7.71 -8.19 8.62
N LEU A 203 -7.05 -9.24 8.13
CA LEU A 203 -5.69 -9.60 8.52
C LEU A 203 -4.80 -9.58 7.28
N LEU A 204 -3.59 -9.05 7.45
CA LEU A 204 -2.57 -9.01 6.41
C LEU A 204 -1.23 -9.42 7.02
N VAL A 205 -0.55 -10.33 6.34
CA VAL A 205 0.79 -10.80 6.70
C VAL A 205 1.66 -10.65 5.46
N GLU A 206 2.73 -9.88 5.56
CA GLU A 206 3.72 -9.76 4.49
C GLU A 206 4.83 -10.80 4.65
N LYS A 207 5.50 -11.13 3.54
CA LYS A 207 6.71 -11.98 3.56
C LYS A 207 7.81 -11.42 4.47
N SER A 208 7.89 -10.10 4.62
CA SER A 208 8.82 -9.41 5.52
C SER A 208 8.60 -9.77 6.99
N GLY A 209 7.42 -10.31 7.36
CA GLY A 209 6.98 -10.49 8.74
C GLY A 209 6.13 -9.34 9.25
N THR A 210 5.94 -8.27 8.47
CA THR A 210 5.01 -7.17 8.79
C THR A 210 3.59 -7.73 8.89
N PHE A 211 2.87 -7.31 9.93
CA PHE A 211 1.52 -7.75 10.23
C PHE A 211 0.59 -6.54 10.34
N MET A 212 -0.63 -6.65 9.81
CA MET A 212 -1.69 -5.66 10.03
C MET A 212 -3.01 -6.38 10.34
N GLY A 213 -3.65 -5.97 11.43
CA GLY A 213 -4.99 -6.42 11.81
C GLY A 213 -5.94 -5.23 11.98
N ASP A 214 -7.06 -5.28 11.28
CA ASP A 214 -8.16 -4.33 11.40
C ASP A 214 -9.39 -5.03 11.97
N TYR A 215 -10.06 -4.36 12.89
CA TYR A 215 -11.39 -4.73 13.36
C TYR A 215 -12.30 -3.51 13.30
N VAL A 216 -13.46 -3.69 12.68
CA VAL A 216 -14.50 -2.67 12.55
C VAL A 216 -15.79 -3.26 13.09
N HIS A 217 -16.47 -2.51 13.95
CA HIS A 217 -17.80 -2.83 14.43
C HIS A 217 -18.73 -1.65 14.22
N GLY A 218 -19.87 -1.86 13.58
CA GLY A 218 -20.93 -0.87 13.48
C GLY A 218 -22.24 -1.37 14.04
N GLY A 219 -22.99 -0.45 14.63
CA GLY A 219 -24.29 -0.72 15.20
C GLY A 219 -25.26 0.42 14.98
N GLN A 220 -26.54 0.08 15.09
CA GLN A 220 -27.65 1.01 15.02
C GLN A 220 -28.21 1.18 16.44
N ILE A 221 -28.38 2.43 16.86
CA ILE A 221 -28.96 2.75 18.18
C ILE A 221 -30.47 2.96 18.06
N SER A 222 -30.91 3.56 16.95
CA SER A 222 -32.30 3.83 16.60
C SER A 222 -32.42 3.95 15.08
N GLU A 223 -33.64 4.04 14.53
CA GLU A 223 -33.88 4.13 13.08
C GLU A 223 -32.96 5.17 12.40
N ASP A 224 -32.81 6.34 13.03
CA ASP A 224 -32.06 7.48 12.47
C ASP A 224 -30.67 7.67 13.11
N SER A 225 -30.12 6.70 13.84
CA SER A 225 -28.83 6.88 14.53
C SER A 225 -27.93 5.65 14.48
N PHE A 226 -26.73 5.86 13.98
CA PHE A 226 -25.76 4.83 13.69
C PHE A 226 -24.41 5.18 14.30
N TYR A 227 -23.66 4.18 14.72
CA TYR A 227 -22.30 4.36 15.19
C TYR A 227 -21.38 3.30 14.58
N ARG A 228 -20.10 3.64 14.56
CA ARG A 228 -19.02 2.76 14.15
C ARG A 228 -17.81 2.99 15.03
N VAL A 229 -17.19 1.91 15.48
CA VAL A 229 -15.87 1.90 16.09
C VAL A 229 -14.94 1.03 15.26
N TRP A 230 -13.66 1.36 15.24
CA TRP A 230 -12.66 0.52 14.61
C TRP A 230 -11.31 0.65 15.30
N VAL A 231 -10.54 -0.42 15.24
CA VAL A 231 -9.15 -0.48 15.71
C VAL A 231 -8.27 -1.05 14.61
N ARG A 232 -7.03 -0.56 14.56
CA ARG A 232 -5.97 -1.08 13.71
C ARG A 232 -4.74 -1.35 14.54
N ASN A 233 -4.14 -2.51 14.30
CA ASN A 233 -2.92 -2.98 14.92
C ASN A 233 -1.93 -3.37 13.82
N GLN A 234 -0.91 -2.54 13.58
CA GLN A 234 0.10 -2.80 12.57
C GLN A 234 1.49 -2.92 13.21
N GLU A 235 2.17 -4.03 12.94
CA GLU A 235 3.56 -4.30 13.32
C GLU A 235 4.44 -4.24 12.07
N TYR A 236 5.52 -3.47 12.14
CA TYR A 236 6.52 -3.39 11.10
C TYR A 236 7.69 -4.29 11.46
N ALA A 237 8.01 -5.23 10.57
CA ALA A 237 9.17 -6.09 10.76
C ALA A 237 10.48 -5.36 10.46
N GLU A 238 11.59 -5.88 10.97
CA GLU A 238 12.91 -5.33 10.68
C GLU A 238 13.34 -5.69 9.26
N GLY A 239 13.82 -4.69 8.52
CA GLY A 239 14.47 -4.84 7.22
C GLY A 239 15.93 -5.27 7.33
N THR A 240 16.51 -5.60 6.19
CA THR A 240 17.96 -5.86 6.06
C THR A 240 18.58 -4.82 5.15
N LEU A 241 19.75 -4.31 5.56
CA LEU A 241 20.54 -3.37 4.77
C LEU A 241 21.24 -4.12 3.64
N ASP A 242 21.67 -3.39 2.60
CA ASP A 242 22.48 -3.97 1.51
C ASP A 242 23.82 -4.53 1.99
N SER A 243 24.31 -4.06 3.15
CA SER A 243 25.48 -4.61 3.86
C SER A 243 25.22 -5.97 4.52
N GLY A 244 23.97 -6.44 4.55
CA GLY A 244 23.53 -7.64 5.24
C GLY A 244 23.29 -7.45 6.74
N LEU A 245 23.50 -6.23 7.27
CA LEU A 245 23.22 -5.90 8.67
C LEU A 245 21.72 -5.63 8.90
N PRO A 246 21.20 -5.84 10.12
CA PRO A 246 19.84 -5.47 10.46
C PRO A 246 19.63 -3.96 10.34
N ALA A 247 18.52 -3.54 9.72
CA ALA A 247 18.21 -2.12 9.51
C ALA A 247 17.71 -1.42 10.77
N ARG A 248 17.28 -2.18 11.80
CA ARG A 248 16.70 -1.67 13.06
C ARG A 248 15.63 -0.62 12.80
N ASP A 249 14.75 -0.95 11.86
CA ASP A 249 13.63 -0.11 11.41
C ASP A 249 12.26 -0.71 11.78
N ASP A 250 12.24 -1.62 12.75
CA ASP A 250 11.01 -2.18 13.28
C ASP A 250 10.17 -1.12 14.01
N GLY A 251 8.91 -1.45 14.23
CA GLY A 251 8.01 -0.55 14.90
C GLY A 251 6.58 -1.01 14.91
N TYR A 252 5.70 -0.10 15.37
CA TYR A 252 4.28 -0.35 15.42
C TYR A 252 3.47 0.91 15.14
N LEU A 253 2.26 0.69 14.64
CA LEU A 253 1.20 1.68 14.56
C LEU A 253 -0.07 1.09 15.16
N ARG A 254 -0.65 1.78 16.15
CA ARG A 254 -1.96 1.47 16.70
C ARG A 254 -2.89 2.64 16.44
N LYS A 255 -4.09 2.35 15.95
CA LYS A 255 -5.12 3.37 15.75
C LYS A 255 -6.45 2.91 16.30
N PHE A 256 -7.22 3.87 16.78
CA PHE A 256 -8.61 3.73 17.13
C PHE A 256 -9.38 4.85 16.46
N GLY A 257 -10.59 4.55 15.97
CA GLY A 257 -11.50 5.57 15.47
C GLY A 257 -12.94 5.27 15.83
N PHE A 258 -13.70 6.34 15.93
CA PHE A 258 -15.12 6.36 16.23
C PHE A 258 -15.82 7.31 15.26
N ARG A 259 -17.01 6.91 14.81
CA ARG A 259 -17.93 7.76 14.09
C ARG A 259 -19.35 7.52 14.61
N TYR A 260 -20.10 8.61 14.72
CA TYR A 260 -21.53 8.61 14.98
C TYR A 260 -22.21 9.44 13.90
N ASP A 261 -23.25 8.91 13.30
CA ASP A 261 -24.08 9.61 12.34
C ASP A 261 -25.54 9.60 12.81
N LYS A 262 -26.20 10.75 12.70
CA LYS A 262 -27.60 10.95 13.01
C LYS A 262 -28.30 11.72 11.90
N GLU A 263 -29.40 11.15 11.42
CA GLU A 263 -30.31 11.81 10.49
C GLU A 263 -31.27 12.67 11.33
N LEU A 264 -31.24 13.99 11.11
CA LEU A 264 -32.07 14.95 11.86
C LEU A 264 -33.33 15.36 11.07
N GLY A 265 -33.40 14.99 9.78
CA GLY A 265 -34.49 15.26 8.85
C GLY A 265 -34.09 14.88 7.42
N SER A 266 -34.98 15.12 6.45
CA SER A 266 -34.78 14.69 5.05
C SER A 266 -33.50 15.25 4.39
N ASP A 267 -33.05 16.43 4.80
CA ASP A 267 -31.89 17.13 4.20
C ASP A 267 -30.81 17.50 5.23
N LEU A 268 -30.90 17.02 6.47
CA LEU A 268 -30.00 17.40 7.55
C LEU A 268 -29.40 16.17 8.24
N ASN A 269 -28.09 16.00 8.05
CA ASN A 269 -27.32 14.94 8.70
C ASN A 269 -26.28 15.55 9.64
N LEU A 270 -26.18 15.01 10.85
CA LEU A 270 -25.14 15.34 11.82
C LEU A 270 -24.20 14.14 11.93
N PHE A 271 -22.89 14.37 11.79
CA PHE A 271 -21.90 13.36 12.10
C PHE A 271 -20.82 13.89 13.05
N ILE A 272 -20.35 13.00 13.92
CA ILE A 272 -19.24 13.25 14.84
C ILE A 272 -18.21 12.15 14.62
N SER A 273 -16.96 12.52 14.38
CA SER A 273 -15.86 11.57 14.20
C SER A 273 -14.70 11.92 15.13
N ALA A 274 -14.12 10.91 15.76
CA ALA A 274 -12.94 11.03 16.61
C ALA A 274 -11.96 9.89 16.32
N GLY A 275 -10.68 10.12 16.57
CA GLY A 275 -9.67 9.09 16.41
C GLY A 275 -8.41 9.40 17.21
N ALA A 276 -7.68 8.35 17.55
CA ALA A 276 -6.39 8.41 18.22
C ALA A 276 -5.42 7.46 17.55
N ALA A 277 -4.15 7.85 17.48
CA ALA A 277 -3.09 7.04 16.91
C ALA A 277 -1.84 7.13 17.78
N THR A 278 -1.14 6.01 17.93
CA THR A 278 0.22 5.96 18.47
C THR A 278 1.10 5.18 17.52
N ARG A 279 2.29 5.70 17.26
CA ARG A 279 3.26 5.13 16.33
C ARG A 279 4.64 5.18 16.96
N ARG A 280 5.35 4.05 16.92
CA ARG A 280 6.77 3.98 17.21
C ARG A 280 7.46 3.43 15.97
N LEU A 281 8.53 4.08 15.57
CA LEU A 281 9.40 3.60 14.52
C LEU A 281 10.84 3.83 14.96
N GLU A 282 11.66 2.83 14.77
CA GLU A 282 13.09 3.01 14.78
C GLU A 282 13.55 3.20 13.33
N HIS A 283 14.67 3.89 13.13
CA HIS A 283 15.36 3.90 11.86
C HIS A 283 16.83 4.18 12.09
N VAL A 284 17.69 3.45 11.40
CA VAL A 284 19.13 3.71 11.37
C VAL A 284 19.50 4.21 9.99
N LEU A 285 20.14 5.38 9.95
CA LEU A 285 20.74 5.89 8.72
C LEU A 285 22.10 5.23 8.53
N ASP A 286 22.14 4.14 7.75
CA ASP A 286 23.40 3.55 7.32
C ASP A 286 24.03 4.37 6.19
N LEU A 287 25.08 5.12 6.52
CA LEU A 287 25.84 5.93 5.56
C LEU A 287 27.02 5.17 4.93
N SER A 288 27.28 3.93 5.33
CA SER A 288 28.46 3.16 4.90
C SER A 288 28.49 2.89 3.40
N SER A 289 27.32 2.83 2.76
CA SER A 289 27.18 2.50 1.33
C SER A 289 27.15 3.72 0.39
N ARG A 290 27.37 4.96 0.87
CA ARG A 290 27.35 6.17 0.00
C ARG A 290 28.52 6.27 -0.98
N LEU A 291 29.50 5.36 -0.91
CA LEU A 291 30.63 5.26 -1.84
C LEU A 291 30.38 4.18 -2.92
N ARG A 292 29.20 4.12 -3.52
CA ARG A 292 28.94 3.24 -4.69
C ARG A 292 29.56 3.72 -5.99
N TYR A 293 30.16 4.90 -6.00
CA TYR A 293 31.08 5.24 -7.08
C TYR A 293 32.39 4.54 -6.76
N ASN A 294 32.64 3.44 -7.46
CA ASN A 294 33.99 2.91 -7.56
C ASN A 294 34.83 4.04 -8.17
N VAL A 295 35.69 4.66 -7.35
CA VAL A 295 36.52 5.80 -7.79
C VAL A 295 37.43 5.38 -8.95
N GLU A 296 37.68 4.06 -9.07
CA GLU A 296 38.43 3.44 -10.16
C GLU A 296 37.65 3.34 -11.48
N GLU A 297 36.31 3.39 -11.44
CA GLU A 297 35.43 3.38 -12.63
C GLU A 297 35.02 4.78 -13.08
N LEU A 298 35.44 5.82 -12.34
CA LEU A 298 35.25 7.19 -12.81
C LEU A 298 36.12 7.40 -14.05
N PRO A 299 35.56 7.94 -15.16
CA PRO A 299 36.39 8.31 -16.30
C PRO A 299 37.48 9.26 -15.79
N PRO A 300 38.74 9.09 -16.20
CA PRO A 300 39.83 9.93 -15.72
C PRO A 300 39.46 11.38 -15.99
N ILE A 301 39.12 12.13 -14.93
CA ILE A 301 38.93 13.57 -15.03
C ILE A 301 40.29 14.11 -15.42
N LEU A 302 40.35 14.55 -16.68
CA LEU A 302 41.44 15.22 -17.38
C LEU A 302 42.60 15.63 -16.47
N SER A 303 43.72 14.93 -16.64
CA SER A 303 45.05 15.43 -16.31
C SER A 303 45.29 16.72 -17.12
N GLY A 304 44.85 17.86 -16.59
CA GLY A 304 44.94 19.12 -17.31
C GLY A 304 44.28 20.27 -16.55
N THR A 305 45.06 20.91 -15.69
CA THR A 305 44.96 22.33 -15.32
C THR A 305 43.56 22.92 -15.09
N GLY A 306 43.16 23.06 -13.80
CA GLY A 306 42.15 24.05 -13.40
C GLY A 306 41.26 23.63 -12.23
N PHE A 307 41.28 24.45 -11.17
CA PHE A 307 40.42 24.46 -9.97
C PHE A 307 40.87 23.63 -8.74
N PRO A 308 41.60 24.26 -7.79
CA PRO A 308 42.05 23.62 -6.56
C PRO A 308 41.06 23.89 -5.41
N LEU A 309 39.89 23.26 -5.37
CA LEU A 309 39.00 23.41 -4.19
C LEU A 309 38.22 22.16 -3.75
N GLN A 310 38.23 21.05 -4.51
CA GLN A 310 37.50 19.83 -4.12
C GLN A 310 38.38 18.68 -3.59
N SER A 311 39.68 18.65 -3.91
CA SER A 311 40.56 17.57 -3.45
C SER A 311 40.95 17.68 -1.97
N ALA A 312 40.97 18.89 -1.40
CA ALA A 312 41.38 19.10 0.00
C ALA A 312 40.34 18.63 1.02
N VAL A 313 39.04 18.68 0.70
CA VAL A 313 37.96 18.30 1.62
C VAL A 313 37.83 16.78 1.75
N LEU A 314 38.11 16.05 0.66
CA LEU A 314 38.01 14.59 0.65
C LEU A 314 39.16 13.95 1.45
N GLN A 315 40.39 14.46 1.30
CA GLN A 315 41.55 13.91 2.01
C GLN A 315 41.45 14.10 3.54
N ALA A 316 40.94 15.24 3.99
CA ALA A 316 40.78 15.55 5.41
C ALA A 316 39.73 14.68 6.12
N THR A 317 38.80 14.09 5.37
CA THR A 317 37.76 13.20 5.93
C THR A 317 38.29 11.77 6.11
N ILE A 318 39.26 11.35 5.29
CA ILE A 318 39.86 10.01 5.37
C ILE A 318 40.81 9.88 6.57
N ASP A 319 41.56 10.93 6.91
CA ASP A 319 42.51 10.90 8.03
C ASP A 319 41.84 10.90 9.42
N ASN A 320 40.57 11.32 9.50
CA ASN A 320 39.78 11.30 10.75
C ASN A 320 39.01 9.98 10.99
N LEU A 321 39.19 8.97 10.13
CA LEU A 321 38.51 7.67 10.21
C LEU A 321 39.46 6.48 10.46
N LYS A 322 40.69 6.73 10.91
CA LYS A 322 41.60 5.74 11.48
C LYS A 322 41.78 5.96 12.97
#